data_AF-A0A7C1MN17-F1
#
_entry.id   AF-A0A7C1MN17-F1
#
_cell.length_a   1.000
_cell.length_b   1.000
_cell.length_c   1.000
_cell.angle_alpha   90.00
_cell.angle_beta   90.00
_cell.angle_gamma   90.00
#
_symmetry.space_group_name_H-M   'P 1'
#
loop_
_entity.id
_entity.type
_entity.pdbx_description
1 polymer ?
#
loop_
_entity_poly.entity_id
_entity_poly.type
_entity_poly.pdbx_seq_one_letter_code
_entity_poly.pdbx_strand_id
1 'polypeptide(L)'
;MKLFLYLLLFIVIVVIGLTFSLKNPQLVELNYYPDIAISAPLVVVLLVTLLLGMLIGMLMTLMSQLRRHRELLRAKKEIRKLSKELQQQSTLSTRG
;
A
#
# COMPACT_ATOMS: atom_id res chain seq x y z
N MET A 1 11.10 -6.10 -23.07
CA MET A 1 11.71 -4.91 -22.43
C MET A 1 11.40 -4.82 -20.93
N LYS A 2 10.13 -4.71 -20.49
CA LYS A 2 9.78 -4.57 -19.06
C LYS A 2 10.26 -5.76 -18.20
N LEU A 3 10.10 -7.00 -18.68
CA LEU A 3 10.57 -8.20 -17.98
C LEU A 3 12.08 -8.19 -17.76
N PHE A 4 12.85 -7.76 -18.77
CA PHE A 4 14.30 -7.64 -18.67
C PHE A 4 14.71 -6.57 -17.64
N LEU A 5 14.01 -5.43 -17.61
CA LEU A 5 14.22 -4.38 -16.61
C LEU A 5 13.94 -4.89 -15.18
N TYR A 6 12.83 -5.61 -14.98
CA TYR A 6 12.50 -6.19 -13.67
C TYR A 6 13.50 -7.25 -13.24
N LEU A 7 13.97 -8.08 -14.18
CA LEU A 7 15.00 -9.08 -13.91
C LEU A 7 16.33 -8.42 -13.52
N LEU A 8 16.75 -7.38 -14.25
CA LEU A 8 17.96 -6.63 -13.95
C LEU A 8 17.88 -5.98 -12.57
N LEU A 9 16.76 -5.33 -12.25
CA LEU A 9 16.52 -4.72 -10.94
C LEU A 9 16.56 -5.78 -9.83
N PHE A 10 15.93 -6.94 -10.05
CA PHE A 10 15.95 -8.05 -9.10
C PHE A 10 17.37 -8.53 -8.83
N ILE A 11 18.18 -8.74 -9.89
CA ILE A 11 19.58 -9.14 -9.76
C ILE A 11 20.37 -8.11 -8.95
N VAL A 12 20.22 -6.82 -9.25
CA VAL A 12 20.90 -5.74 -8.51
C VAL A 12 20.53 -5.77 -7.02
N ILE A 13 19.24 -5.91 -6.70
CA ILE A 13 18.77 -6.00 -5.31
C ILE A 13 19.37 -7.21 -4.60
N VAL A 14 19.39 -8.38 -5.25
CA VAL A 14 19.96 -9.61 -4.68
C VAL A 14 21.46 -9.46 -4.43
N VAL A 15 22.21 -8.91 -5.38
CA VAL A 15 23.65 -8.68 -5.24
C VAL A 15 23.95 -7.71 -4.09
N ILE A 16 23.19 -6.62 -3.97
CA ILE A 16 23.32 -5.68 -2.86
C ILE A 16 22.98 -6.37 -1.53
N GLY A 17 21.87 -7.11 -1.46
CA GLY A 17 21.48 -7.84 -0.25
C GLY A 17 22.53 -8.87 0.19
N LEU A 18 23.09 -9.62 -0.76
CA LEU A 18 24.12 -10.62 -0.50
C LEU A 18 25.43 -9.98 -0.02
N THR A 19 25.92 -8.96 -0.73
CA THR A 19 27.15 -8.24 -0.33
C THR A 19 26.98 -7.56 1.03
N PHE A 20 25.81 -6.98 1.30
CA PHE A 20 25.47 -6.42 2.60
C PHE A 20 25.49 -7.49 3.69
N SER A 21 24.91 -8.67 3.46
CA SER A 21 24.94 -9.79 4.42
C SER A 21 26.34 -10.30 4.70
N LEU A 22 27.17 -10.42 3.66
CA LEU A 22 28.55 -10.90 3.81
C LEU A 22 29.44 -9.89 4.52
N LYS A 23 29.24 -8.59 4.28
CA LYS A 23 30.00 -7.51 4.94
C LYS A 23 29.49 -7.17 6.33
N ASN A 24 28.26 -7.56 6.66
CA ASN A 24 27.64 -7.30 7.95
C ASN A 24 27.13 -8.61 8.58
N PRO A 25 28.01 -9.59 8.89
CA PRO A 25 27.62 -10.84 9.53
C PRO A 25 27.27 -10.67 11.03
N GLN A 26 27.30 -9.44 11.53
CA GLN A 26 27.06 -9.10 12.92
C GLN A 26 25.65 -9.53 13.37
N LEU A 27 25.61 -10.19 14.52
CA LEU A 27 24.39 -10.43 15.28
C LEU A 27 24.10 -9.18 16.09
N VAL A 28 22.86 -8.68 15.98
CA VAL A 28 22.36 -7.54 16.74
C VAL A 28 21.40 -8.06 17.78
N GLU A 29 21.60 -7.61 19.01
CA GLU A 29 20.71 -7.90 20.13
C GLU A 29 19.57 -6.87 20.18
N LEU A 30 18.35 -7.35 20.02
CA LEU A 30 17.13 -6.56 20.11
C LEU A 30 16.52 -6.73 21.50
N ASN A 31 16.64 -5.70 22.31
CA ASN A 31 16.00 -5.62 23.63
C ASN A 31 14.58 -5.07 23.44
N TYR A 32 13.57 -5.94 23.46
CA TYR A 32 12.19 -5.59 23.14
C TYR A 32 11.23 -6.01 24.25
N TYR A 33 10.96 -5.11 25.20
CA TYR A 33 10.32 -5.32 26.52
C TYR A 33 11.31 -5.80 27.61
N PRO A 34 10.97 -5.63 28.92
CA PRO A 34 11.77 -6.19 30.00
C PRO A 34 11.96 -7.71 29.79
N ASP A 35 13.19 -8.19 29.93
CA ASP A 35 13.61 -9.60 29.85
C ASP A 35 13.49 -10.29 28.47
N ILE A 36 13.20 -9.57 27.39
CA ILE A 36 13.22 -10.12 26.03
C ILE A 36 14.39 -9.54 25.24
N ALA A 37 15.43 -10.36 25.08
CA ALA A 37 16.56 -10.08 24.22
C ALA A 37 16.60 -11.09 23.07
N ILE A 38 16.48 -10.62 21.84
CA ILE A 38 16.51 -11.45 20.63
C ILE A 38 17.77 -11.11 19.85
N SER A 39 18.68 -12.07 19.74
CA SER A 39 19.85 -11.93 18.87
C SER A 39 19.52 -12.42 17.46
N ALA A 40 19.62 -11.52 16.48
CA ALA A 40 19.36 -11.85 15.07
C ALA A 40 20.39 -11.16 14.15
N PRO A 41 20.68 -11.72 12.96
CA PRO A 41 21.55 -11.05 12.00
C PRO A 41 20.98 -9.69 11.57
N LEU A 42 21.83 -8.67 11.46
CA LEU A 42 21.39 -7.31 11.08
C LEU A 42 20.50 -7.29 9.84
N VAL A 43 20.85 -8.07 8.81
CA VAL A 43 20.07 -8.15 7.57
C VAL A 43 18.64 -8.60 7.81
N VAL A 44 18.45 -9.60 8.68
CA VAL A 44 17.11 -10.13 9.00
C VAL A 44 16.29 -9.06 9.70
N VAL A 45 16.87 -8.35 10.66
CA VAL A 45 16.22 -7.25 11.37
C VAL A 45 15.77 -6.15 10.40
N LEU A 46 16.64 -5.74 9.48
CA LEU A 46 16.32 -4.73 8.47
C LEU A 46 15.22 -5.17 7.51
N LEU A 47 15.25 -6.44 7.05
CA LEU A 47 14.21 -6.96 6.17
C LEU A 47 12.85 -7.03 6.87
N VAL A 48 12.80 -7.52 8.11
CA VAL A 48 11.55 -7.61 8.88
C VAL A 48 10.99 -6.22 9.16
N THR A 49 11.82 -5.27 9.60
CA THR A 49 11.35 -3.90 9.88
C THR A 49 10.86 -3.19 8.61
N LEU A 50 11.53 -3.38 7.47
CA LEU A 50 11.08 -2.87 6.18
C LEU A 50 9.75 -3.49 5.74
N LEU A 51 9.60 -4.81 5.89
CA LEU A 51 8.34 -5.52 5.58
C LEU A 51 7.19 -5.00 6.45
N LEU A 52 7.42 -4.82 7.76
CA LEU A 52 6.42 -4.24 8.66
C LEU A 52 6.03 -2.83 8.22
N GLY A 53 7.01 -1.98 7.89
CA GLY A 53 6.76 -0.64 7.36
C GLY A 53 5.93 -0.66 6.06
N MET A 54 6.24 -1.58 5.14
CA MET A 54 5.49 -1.76 3.90
C MET A 54 4.05 -2.22 4.18
N LEU A 55 3.84 -3.17 5.09
CA LEU A 55 2.51 -3.63 5.49
C LEU A 55 1.68 -2.49 6.09
N ILE A 56 2.28 -1.69 6.98
CA ILE A 56 1.62 -0.51 7.54
C ILE A 56 1.25 0.47 6.43
N GLY A 57 2.18 0.81 5.53
CA GLY A 57 1.93 1.70 4.40
C GLY A 57 0.83 1.20 3.45
N MET A 58 0.80 -0.11 3.20
CA MET A 58 -0.26 -0.76 2.41
C MET A 58 -1.62 -0.65 3.10
N LEU A 59 -1.68 -0.93 4.40
CA LEU A 59 -2.91 -0.78 5.20
C LEU A 59 -3.43 0.67 5.16
N MET A 60 -2.56 1.66 5.32
CA MET A 60 -2.94 3.07 5.22
C MET A 60 -3.53 3.42 3.84
N THR A 61 -2.90 2.93 2.77
CA THR A 61 -3.36 3.17 1.40
C THR A 61 -4.70 2.48 1.13
N LEU A 62 -4.86 1.24 1.57
CA LEU A 62 -6.12 0.50 1.47
C LEU A 62 -7.25 1.25 2.19
N MET A 63 -7.02 1.70 3.43
CA MET A 63 -8.00 2.47 4.19
C MET A 63 -8.41 3.76 3.45
N SER A 64 -7.45 4.48 2.87
CA SER A 64 -7.72 5.68 2.05
C SER A 64 -8.54 5.34 0.80
N GLN A 65 -8.18 4.26 0.11
CA GLN A 65 -8.86 3.81 -1.10
C GLN A 65 -10.33 3.42 -0.82
N LEU A 66 -10.60 2.75 0.31
CA LEU A 66 -11.97 2.42 0.73
C LEU A 66 -12.81 3.68 0.97
N ARG A 67 -12.25 4.71 1.64
CA ARG A 67 -12.95 5.99 1.85
C ARG A 67 -13.29 6.67 0.52
N ARG A 68 -12.30 6.76 -0.37
CA ARG A 68 -12.47 7.33 -1.72
C ARG A 68 -13.52 6.57 -2.53
N HIS A 69 -13.53 5.24 -2.47
CA HIS A 69 -14.57 4.44 -3.15
C HIS A 69 -15.97 4.74 -2.62
N ARG A 70 -16.15 4.93 -1.31
CA ARG A 70 -17.44 5.28 -0.73
C ARG A 70 -17.92 6.66 -1.18
N GLU A 71 -17.01 7.64 -1.24
CA GLU A 71 -17.30 8.98 -1.76
C GLU A 71 -17.70 8.95 -3.24
N LEU A 72 -16.97 8.19 -4.06
CA LEU A 72 -17.30 7.99 -5.47
C LEU A 72 -18.70 7.37 -5.66
N LEU A 73 -19.06 6.39 -4.84
CA LEU A 73 -20.40 5.78 -4.90
C LEU A 73 -21.50 6.76 -4.47
N ARG A 74 -21.25 7.60 -3.46
CA ARG A 74 -22.19 8.64 -3.03
C ARG A 74 -22.40 9.69 -4.13
N ALA A 75 -21.31 10.22 -4.69
CA ALA A 75 -21.36 11.18 -5.79
C ALA A 75 -22.12 10.62 -7.01
N LYS A 76 -21.85 9.36 -7.39
CA LYS A 76 -22.58 8.69 -8.48
C LYS A 76 -24.09 8.57 -8.21
N LYS A 77 -24.50 8.31 -6.96
CA LYS A 77 -25.92 8.23 -6.59
C LYS A 77 -26.60 9.60 -6.67
N GLU A 78 -25.92 10.65 -6.22
CA GLU A 78 -26.42 12.02 -6.28
C GLU A 78 -26.62 12.50 -7.72
N ILE A 79 -25.64 12.29 -8.60
CA ILE A 79 -25.75 12.58 -10.04
C ILE A 79 -26.98 11.88 -10.64
N ARG A 80 -27.19 10.59 -10.32
CA ARG A 80 -28.36 9.85 -10.80
C ARG A 80 -29.68 10.45 -10.29
N LYS A 81 -29.73 10.90 -9.03
CA LYS A 81 -30.92 11.52 -8.46
C LYS A 81 -31.25 12.85 -9.17
N LEU A 82 -30.28 13.75 -9.28
CA LEU A 82 -30.46 15.03 -9.97
C LEU A 82 -30.87 14.84 -11.44
N SER A 83 -30.25 13.88 -12.14
CA SER A 83 -30.62 13.58 -13.53
C SER A 83 -32.07 13.13 -13.70
N LYS A 84 -32.61 12.38 -12.73
CA LYS A 84 -34.02 11.97 -12.72
C LYS A 84 -34.96 13.14 -12.43
N GLU A 85 -34.60 14.03 -11.51
CA GLU A 85 -35.38 15.22 -11.18
C GLU A 85 -35.51 16.16 -12.40
N LEU A 86 -34.41 16.37 -13.14
CA LEU A 86 -34.42 17.16 -14.39
C LEU A 86 -35.28 16.53 -15.49
N GLN A 87 -35.24 15.20 -15.65
CA GLN A 87 -36.11 14.49 -16.59
C GLN A 87 -37.59 14.62 -16.20
N GLN A 88 -37.90 14.51 -14.91
CA GLN A 88 -39.28 14.65 -14.44
C GLN A 88 -39.79 16.09 -14.67
N GLN A 89 -38.98 17.10 -14.40
CA GLN A 89 -39.35 18.51 -14.60
C GLN A 89 -39.58 18.85 -16.08
N SER A 90 -38.74 18.35 -16.99
CA SER A 90 -38.94 18.54 -18.45
C SER A 90 -40.21 17.85 -18.94
N THR A 91 -40.51 16.62 -18.49
CA THR A 91 -41.77 15.94 -18.87
C THR A 91 -43.04 16.62 -18.33
N LEU A 92 -42.95 17.32 -17.18
CA LEU A 92 -44.05 18.10 -16.62
C LEU A 92 -44.26 19.42 -17.38
N SER A 93 -43.18 20.08 -17.80
CA SER A 93 -43.22 21.31 -18.61
C SER A 93 -43.75 21.11 -20.03
N THR A 94 -43.66 19.91 -20.60
CA THR A 94 -44.17 19.61 -21.96
C THR A 94 -45.64 19.15 -21.97
N ARG A 95 -46.24 18.92 -20.79
CA ARG A 95 -47.63 18.43 -20.64
C ARG A 95 -48.66 19.50 -20.27
N GLY A 96 -48.24 20.74 -20.03
CA GLY A 96 -49.12 21.91 -19.84
C GLY A 96 -49.10 22.81 -21.06
#